data_AF-A0A0C3KHJ5-F1
#
_entry.id   AF-A0A0C3KHJ5-F1
#
_cell.length_a   1.000
_cell.length_b   1.000
_cell.length_c   1.000
_cell.angle_alpha   90.00
_cell.angle_beta   90.00
_cell.angle_gamma   90.00
#
_symmetry.space_group_name_H-M   'P 1'
#
loop_
_entity.id
_entity.type
_entity.pdbx_description
1 polymer ?
#
loop_
_entity_poly.entity_id
_entity_poly.type
_entity_poly.pdbx_seq_one_letter_code
_entity_poly.pdbx_strand_id
1 'polypeptide(L)' 'MSDFNIKYPGGGIHIHAKGFKDAVVWNPHAEAGRAIPDMEEGGWDKYICVEPGMATYWNEIPAKGKWDGQQVLKTL' A
#
# COMPACT_ATOMS: atom_id res chain seq x y z
N MET A 1 9.02 -7.56 9.60
CA MET A 1 7.85 -8.09 8.87
C MET A 1 6.66 -7.34 9.42
N SER A 2 5.72 -6.98 8.56
CA SER A 2 4.59 -6.15 8.93
C SER A 2 3.33 -6.76 8.35
N ASP A 3 2.26 -6.76 9.15
CA ASP A 3 0.97 -7.35 8.81
C ASP A 3 -0.12 -6.30 8.96
N PHE A 4 -0.97 -6.16 7.95
CA PHE A 4 -2.06 -5.19 7.92
C PHE A 4 -3.38 -5.91 7.66
N ASN A 5 -4.38 -5.62 8.48
CA ASN A 5 -5.74 -6.12 8.33
C ASN A 5 -6.65 -4.99 7.86
N ILE A 6 -7.18 -5.10 6.64
CA ILE A 6 -8.14 -4.16 6.07
C ILE A 6 -9.49 -4.84 6.10
N LYS A 7 -10.41 -4.31 6.90
CA LYS A 7 -11.76 -4.87 7.06
C LYS A 7 -12.77 -3.97 6.39
N TYR A 8 -13.75 -4.56 5.74
CA TYR A 8 -14.90 -3.88 5.13
C TYR A 8 -16.16 -4.72 5.32
N PRO A 9 -17.36 -4.14 5.16
CA PRO A 9 -18.59 -4.91 5.26
C PRO A 9 -18.57 -6.12 4.29
N GLY A 10 -18.73 -7.33 4.84
CA GLY A 10 -18.77 -8.56 4.04
C GLY A 10 -17.42 -9.22 3.77
N GLY A 11 -16.28 -8.68 4.23
CA GLY A 11 -15.00 -9.34 4.07
C GLY A 11 -13.80 -8.58 4.62
N GLY A 12 -12.62 -8.95 4.14
CA GLY A 12 -11.39 -8.26 4.46
C GLY A 12 -10.21 -8.79 3.69
N ILE A 13 -9.12 -8.03 3.73
CA ILE A 13 -7.84 -8.36 3.13
C ILE A 13 -6.76 -8.31 4.20
N HIS A 14 -5.93 -9.34 4.24
CA HIS A 14 -4.68 -9.39 4.97
C HIS A 14 -3.52 -9.10 4.02
N ILE A 15 -2.70 -8.10 4.37
CA ILE A 15 -1.46 -7.78 3.66
C ILE A 15 -0.29 -8.23 4.52
N HIS A 16 0.50 -9.16 4.01
CA HIS A 16 1.77 -9.56 4.61
C HIS A 16 2.94 -8.91 3.85
N ALA A 17 3.75 -8.13 4.55
CA ALA A 17 4.87 -7.38 3.98
C ALA A 17 6.22 -7.78 4.58
N LYS A 18 7.20 -7.99 3.69
CA LYS A 18 8.59 -8.33 4.03
C LYS A 18 9.55 -7.38 3.32
N GLY A 19 10.60 -6.96 4.02
CA GLY A 19 11.66 -6.09 3.47
C GLY A 19 11.37 -4.59 3.55
N PHE A 20 10.21 -4.21 4.10
CA PHE A 20 9.75 -2.83 4.28
C PHE A 20 9.62 -2.46 5.75
N LYS A 21 9.94 -1.20 6.09
CA LYS A 21 9.75 -0.63 7.44
C LYS A 21 8.66 0.44 7.48
N ASP A 22 8.30 0.99 6.33
CA ASP A 22 7.22 1.97 6.22
C ASP A 22 5.98 1.32 5.61
N ALA A 23 4.82 1.92 5.88
CA ALA A 23 3.63 1.74 5.07
C ALA A 23 2.91 3.08 4.93
N VAL A 24 2.61 3.49 3.70
CA VAL A 24 1.76 4.65 3.44
C VAL A 24 0.31 4.17 3.41
N VAL A 25 -0.57 4.88 4.10
CA VAL A 25 -2.03 4.66 4.04
C VAL A 25 -2.64 5.89 3.41
N TRP A 26 -3.29 5.72 2.25
CA TRP A 26 -3.69 6.86 1.44
C TRP A 26 -5.03 6.67 0.72
N ASN A 27 -5.81 7.75 0.70
CA ASN A 27 -6.99 7.95 -0.12
C ASN A 27 -7.06 9.45 -0.48
N PRO A 28 -7.25 9.82 -1.76
CA PRO A 28 -7.26 11.23 -2.19
C PRO A 28 -8.52 11.99 -1.76
N HIS A 29 -9.57 11.27 -1.38
CA HIS A 29 -10.89 11.80 -1.08
C HIS A 29 -11.50 12.56 -2.28
N ALA A 30 -12.67 13.17 -2.08
CA ALA A 30 -13.45 13.75 -3.16
C ALA A 30 -12.76 14.91 -3.91
N GLU A 31 -12.13 15.84 -3.20
CA GLU A 31 -11.56 17.05 -3.83
C GLU A 31 -10.34 16.72 -4.69
N ALA A 32 -9.35 16.04 -4.10
CA ALA A 32 -8.15 15.68 -4.85
C ALA A 32 -8.45 14.57 -5.88
N GLY A 33 -9.34 13.63 -5.58
CA GLY A 33 -9.75 12.58 -6.51
C GLY A 33 -10.36 13.14 -7.80
N ARG A 34 -11.18 14.20 -7.71
CA ARG A 34 -11.75 14.88 -8.89
C ARG A 34 -10.71 15.55 -9.78
N ALA A 35 -9.52 15.83 -9.27
CA ALA A 35 -8.44 16.45 -10.02
C ALA A 35 -7.52 15.43 -10.72
N ILE A 36 -7.71 14.12 -10.47
CA ILE A 36 -6.91 13.04 -11.07
C ILE A 36 -7.55 12.63 -12.41
N PRO A 37 -6.95 12.95 -13.57
CA PRO A 37 -7.63 12.83 -14.87
C PRO A 37 -7.96 11.40 -15.29
N ASP A 38 -7.22 10.42 -14.77
CA ASP A 38 -7.38 8.98 -15.04
C ASP A 38 -8.17 8.24 -13.95
N MET A 39 -8.72 8.96 -12.97
CA MET A 39 -9.62 8.41 -11.97
C MET A 39 -11.07 8.68 -12.36
N GLU A 40 -11.95 7.67 -12.22
CA GLU A 40 -13.37 7.88 -12.49
C GLU A 40 -14.03 8.76 -11.43
N GLU A 41 -15.15 9.40 -11.79
CA GLU A 41 -15.92 10.19 -10.83
C GLU A 41 -16.37 9.32 -9.63
N GLY A 42 -16.04 9.77 -8.42
CA GLY A 42 -16.32 9.03 -7.18
C GLY A 42 -15.45 7.78 -6.97
N GLY A 43 -14.43 7.54 -7.81
CA GLY A 43 -13.55 6.38 -7.69
C GLY A 43 -12.83 6.28 -6.33
N TRP A 44 -12.52 7.42 -5.72
CA TRP A 44 -11.89 7.50 -4.39
C TRP A 44 -12.65 6.74 -3.29
N ASP A 45 -13.98 6.64 -3.35
CA ASP A 45 -14.79 6.02 -2.30
C ASP A 45 -14.78 4.47 -2.37
N LYS A 46 -14.11 3.90 -3.38
CA LYS A 46 -14.11 2.45 -3.64
C LYS A 46 -12.82 1.75 -3.22
N TYR A 47 -11.83 2.49 -2.73
CA TYR A 47 -10.54 1.91 -2.40
C TYR A 47 -9.85 2.59 -1.22
N ILE A 48 -8.85 1.90 -0.67
CA ILE A 48 -7.85 2.46 0.22
C ILE A 48 -6.49 1.91 -0.24
N CYS A 49 -5.50 2.79 -0.40
CA CYS A 49 -4.14 2.35 -0.62
C CYS A 49 -3.48 2.03 0.72
N VAL A 50 -2.86 0.85 0.81
CA VAL A 50 -1.96 0.47 1.88
C VAL A 50 -0.68 0.00 1.20
N GLU A 51 0.39 0.77 1.36
CA GLU A 51 1.60 0.69 0.54
C GLU A 51 2.83 0.46 1.42
N PRO A 52 3.11 -0.80 1.81
CA PRO A 52 4.38 -1.18 2.42
C PRO A 52 5.54 -0.83 1.49
N GLY A 53 6.49 -0.04 2.00
CA GLY A 53 7.52 0.56 1.17
C GLY A 53 8.74 1.07 1.94
N MET A 54 9.56 1.84 1.23
CA MET A 54 10.65 2.64 1.80
C MET A 54 10.41 4.09 1.42
N ALA A 55 9.91 4.87 2.36
CA ALA A 55 9.60 6.28 2.18
C ALA A 55 10.47 7.17 3.08
N THR A 56 10.87 6.66 4.25
CA THR A 56 11.62 7.41 5.27
C THR A 56 13.11 7.07 5.29
N TYR A 57 13.55 6.10 4.50
CA TYR A 57 14.92 5.60 4.51
C TYR A 57 15.35 5.06 3.14
N TRP A 58 16.67 4.93 2.99
CA TRP A 58 17.31 4.26 1.86
C TRP A 58 17.92 2.94 2.33
N ASN A 59 17.80 1.89 1.52
CA ASN A 59 18.60 0.68 1.70
C ASN A 59 19.87 0.78 0.84
N GLU A 60 21.03 0.64 1.48
CA GLU A 60 22.29 0.52 0.77
C GLU A 60 22.51 -0.94 0.36
N ILE A 61 22.71 -1.18 -0.94
CA ILE A 61 23.00 -2.50 -1.48
C ILE A 61 24.45 -2.50 -1.97
N PRO A 62 25.37 -3.25 -1.32
CA PRO A 62 26.77 -3.28 -1.72
C PRO A 62 26.95 -3.97 -3.09
N ALA A 63 28.15 -3.88 -3.67
CA ALA A 63 28.47 -4.59 -4.91
C ALA A 63 28.17 -6.10 -4.77
N LYS A 64 27.45 -6.66 -5.76
CA LYS A 64 26.93 -8.04 -5.74
C LYS A 64 25.90 -8.34 -4.64
N GLY A 65 25.45 -7.32 -3.90
CA GLY A 65 24.37 -7.43 -2.93
C GLY A 65 23.01 -7.63 -3.61
N LYS A 66 22.04 -8.07 -2.82
CA LYS A 66 20.66 -8.26 -3.23
C LYS A 66 19.74 -7.68 -2.17
N TRP A 67 18.65 -7.07 -2.62
CA TRP A 67 17.53 -6.71 -1.76
C TRP A 67 16.26 -7.35 -2.31
N ASP A 68 15.41 -7.82 -1.40
CA ASP A 68 14.12 -8.42 -1.71
C ASP A 68 13.03 -7.77 -0.85
N GLY A 69 12.03 -7.19 -1.51
CA GLY A 69 10.79 -6.73 -0.91
C GLY A 69 9.62 -7.58 -1.42
N GLN A 70 8.65 -7.84 -0.56
CA GLN A 70 7.47 -8.61 -0.92
C GLN A 70 6.24 -8.07 -0.23
N GLN A 71 5.14 -8.07 -0.99
CA GLN A 71 3.79 -7.89 -0.51
C GLN A 71 2.95 -9.09 -0.96
N VAL A 72 2.20 -9.70 -0.04
CA VAL A 72 1.24 -10.77 -0.32
C VAL A 72 -0.13 -10.35 0.20
N LEU A 73 -1.15 -10.39 -0.67
CA LEU A 73 -2.54 -10.12 -0.31
C LEU A 73 -3.28 -11.46 -0.19
N LYS A 74 -4.07 -11.59 0.87
CA LYS A 74 -4.98 -12.72 1.10
C LYS A 74 -6.33 -12.19 1.56
N THR A 75 -7.41 -12.87 1.21
CA THR A 75 -8.70 -12.62 1.87
C THR A 75 -8.64 -13.07 3.33
N LEU A 76 -9.32 -12.31 4.20
CA LEU A 76 -9.55 -12.67 5.60
C LEU A 76 -10.64 -13.72 5.76
#